data_AF-A0A1R3Y714-F1
#
_entry.id   AF-A0A1R3Y714-F1
#
_cell.length_a   1.000
_cell.length_b   1.000
_cell.length_c   1.000
_cell.angle_alpha   90.00
_cell.angle_beta   90.00
_cell.angle_gamma   90.00
#
_symmetry.space_group_name_H-M   'P 1'
#
loop_
_entity.id
_entity.type
_entity.pdbx_description
1 polymer ?
#
loop_
_entity_poly.entity_id
_entity_poly.type
_entity_poly.pdbx_seq_one_letter_code
_entity_poly.pdbx_strand_id
1 'polypeptide(L)' 'DMEQIVELAKSRNLFVIEDCAEAFGSKYKGKYVGTFGDISTFSFFGNKTITTGEGGMVVTNDKTLYDRCLHFKGQGLAVH' A
#
# COMPACT_ATOMS: atom_id res chain seq x y z
N ASP A 1 -14.42 -6.35 4.99
CA ASP A 1 -14.71 -5.60 6.21
C ASP A 1 -13.63 -4.54 6.43
N MET A 2 -13.54 -3.53 5.54
CA MET A 2 -12.42 -2.57 5.56
C MET A 2 -12.76 -1.25 6.24
N GLU A 3 -14.02 -0.81 6.12
CA GLU A 3 -14.49 0.44 6.75
C GLU A 3 -14.38 0.35 8.27
N GLN A 4 -14.81 -0.78 8.86
CA GLN A 4 -14.73 -0.99 10.32
C GLN A 4 -13.28 -1.05 10.81
N ILE A 5 -12.37 -1.69 10.06
CA ILE A 5 -10.95 -1.73 10.39
C ILE A 5 -10.35 -0.33 10.39
N VAL A 6 -10.63 0.45 9.34
CA VAL A 6 -10.13 1.83 9.21
C VAL A 6 -10.71 2.73 10.31
N GLU A 7 -11.99 2.59 10.62
CA GLU A 7 -12.63 3.35 11.70
C GLU A 7 -12.03 3.01 13.08
N LEU A 8 -11.84 1.71 13.37
CA LEU A 8 -11.22 1.26 14.60
C LEU A 8 -9.78 1.77 14.72
N ALA A 9 -8.97 1.66 13.66
CA ALA A 9 -7.60 2.14 13.64
C ALA A 9 -7.53 3.65 13.89
N LYS A 10 -8.39 4.43 13.21
CA LYS A 10 -8.50 5.88 13.43
C LYS A 10 -8.86 6.22 14.87
N SER A 11 -9.81 5.52 15.48
CA SER A 11 -10.20 5.76 16.89
C SER A 11 -9.06 5.52 17.89
N ARG A 12 -8.05 4.75 17.48
CA ARG A 12 -6.87 4.40 18.28
C ARG A 12 -5.59 5.09 17.83
N ASN A 13 -5.67 6.03 16.87
CA ASN A 13 -4.52 6.67 16.25
C ASN A 13 -3.49 5.67 15.68
N LEU A 14 -3.98 4.59 15.07
CA LEU A 14 -3.16 3.57 14.42
C LEU A 14 -3.18 3.74 12.90
N PHE A 15 -2.05 3.44 12.26
CA PHE A 15 -1.98 3.31 10.82
C PHE A 15 -2.59 1.98 10.34
N VAL A 16 -3.14 2.01 9.13
CA VAL A 16 -3.60 0.83 8.40
C VAL A 16 -2.71 0.63 7.18
N ILE A 17 -2.08 -0.54 7.13
CA ILE A 17 -1.33 -0.99 5.96
C ILE A 17 -2.11 -2.12 5.30
N GLU A 18 -2.45 -1.97 4.02
CA GLU A 18 -3.05 -3.07 3.25
C GLU A 18 -1.97 -3.88 2.56
N ASP A 19 -1.83 -5.15 2.93
CA ASP A 19 -1.09 -6.11 2.11
C ASP A 19 -1.99 -6.62 0.98
N CYS A 20 -1.74 -6.11 -0.23
CA CYS A 20 -2.45 -6.49 -1.44
C CYS A 20 -1.61 -7.38 -2.36
N ALA A 21 -0.63 -8.13 -1.83
CA ALA A 21 0.27 -8.98 -2.62
C ALA A 21 -0.47 -9.95 -3.56
N GLU A 22 -1.68 -10.39 -3.20
CA GLU A 22 -2.50 -11.34 -3.98
C GLU A 22 -3.82 -10.74 -4.47
N ALA A 23 -3.99 -9.43 -4.35
CA ALA A 23 -5.28 -8.78 -4.53
C ALA A 23 -5.28 -7.71 -5.63
N PHE A 24 -4.29 -7.73 -6.54
CA PHE A 24 -4.24 -6.79 -7.65
C PHE A 24 -5.50 -6.87 -8.51
N GLY A 25 -6.17 -5.72 -8.71
CA GLY A 25 -7.42 -5.63 -9.47
C GLY A 25 -8.70 -5.98 -8.69
N SER A 26 -8.57 -6.52 -7.47
CA SER A 26 -9.73 -6.83 -6.61
C SER A 26 -10.45 -5.57 -6.12
N LYS A 27 -11.75 -5.71 -5.86
CA LYS A 27 -12.60 -4.65 -5.32
C LYS A 27 -13.33 -5.12 -4.07
N TYR A 28 -13.45 -4.23 -3.09
CA TYR A 28 -14.34 -4.38 -1.94
C TYR A 28 -15.39 -3.27 -1.99
N LYS A 29 -16.68 -3.64 -1.98
CA LYS A 29 -17.81 -2.69 -2.12
C LYS A 29 -17.63 -1.69 -3.28
N GLY A 30 -17.13 -2.16 -4.43
CA GLY A 30 -16.93 -1.34 -5.64
C GLY A 30 -15.67 -0.46 -5.67
N LYS A 31 -14.94 -0.32 -4.55
CA LYS A 31 -13.66 0.38 -4.47
C LYS A 31 -12.50 -0.61 -4.58
N TYR A 32 -11.43 -0.23 -5.29
CA TYR A 32 -10.24 -1.08 -5.41
C TYR A 32 -9.56 -1.28 -4.04
N VAL A 33 -9.11 -2.49 -3.78
CA VAL A 33 -8.24 -2.77 -2.62
C VAL A 33 -6.90 -2.06 -2.79
N GLY A 34 -6.23 -1.77 -1.68
CA GLY A 34 -5.03 -0.94 -1.63
C GLY A 34 -5.33 0.56 -1.58
N THR A 35 -6.60 0.96 -1.40
CA THR A 35 -7.04 2.37 -1.36
C THR A 35 -7.85 2.73 -0.11
N PHE A 36 -7.97 1.82 0.86
CA PHE A 36 -8.69 2.00 2.12
C PHE A 36 -7.78 2.46 3.26
N GLY A 37 -6.59 1.87 3.38
CA GLY A 37 -5.59 2.19 4.39
C GLY A 37 -4.79 3.45 4.06
N ASP A 38 -3.82 3.74 4.93
CA ASP A 38 -2.92 4.88 4.76
C ASP A 38 -1.85 4.60 3.69
N ILE A 39 -1.45 3.34 3.57
CA ILE A 39 -0.45 2.86 2.61
C ILE A 39 -0.69 1.38 2.30
N SER A 40 -0.33 0.95 1.10
CA SER A 40 -0.63 -0.40 0.63
C SER A 40 0.52 -0.96 -0.20
N THR A 41 0.65 -2.29 -0.20
CA THR A 41 1.71 -3.00 -0.94
C THR A 41 1.13 -3.97 -1.97
N PHE A 42 1.83 -4.12 -3.08
CA PHE A 42 1.57 -5.16 -4.09
C PHE A 42 2.85 -5.94 -4.35
N SER A 43 2.69 -7.22 -4.72
CA SER A 43 3.78 -8.10 -5.13
C SER A 43 3.66 -8.41 -6.61
N PHE A 44 4.80 -8.47 -7.29
CA PHE A 44 4.89 -8.81 -8.70
C PHE A 44 5.82 -10.01 -8.94
N PHE A 45 5.91 -10.93 -7.97
CA PHE A 45 6.63 -12.19 -8.14
C PHE A 45 6.01 -13.07 -9.24
N GLY A 46 6.74 -14.08 -9.72
CA GLY A 46 6.36 -14.89 -10.88
C GLY A 46 4.99 -15.58 -10.80
N ASN A 47 4.45 -15.80 -9.60
CA ASN A 47 3.14 -16.41 -9.39
C ASN A 47 2.00 -15.40 -9.11
N LYS A 48 2.25 -14.10 -9.21
CA LYS A 48 1.24 -13.05 -8.95
C LYS A 48 0.46 -12.69 -10.23
N THR A 49 -0.72 -12.08 -10.07
CA THR A 49 -1.64 -11.72 -11.17
C THR A 49 -0.98 -10.87 -12.26
N ILE A 50 -0.13 -9.93 -11.85
CA ILE A 50 0.79 -9.19 -12.72
C ILE A 50 2.20 -9.45 -12.18
N THR A 51 3.15 -9.67 -13.09
CA THR A 51 4.53 -10.00 -12.73
C THR A 51 5.55 -9.08 -13.38
N THR A 52 6.65 -8.84 -12.67
CA THR A 52 7.89 -8.24 -13.17
C THR A 52 9.07 -9.23 -13.07
N GLY A 53 8.77 -10.54 -12.99
CA GLY A 53 9.71 -11.58 -12.56
C GLY A 53 9.85 -11.56 -11.04
N GLU A 54 10.51 -10.53 -10.54
CA GLU A 54 10.55 -10.15 -9.12
C GLU A 54 10.23 -8.67 -8.98
N GLY A 55 9.56 -8.29 -7.89
CA GLY A 55 9.26 -6.89 -7.63
C GLY A 55 8.04 -6.67 -6.74
N GLY A 56 7.76 -5.40 -6.50
CA GLY A 56 6.61 -4.96 -5.75
C GLY A 56 6.39 -3.45 -5.90
N MET A 57 5.29 -2.99 -5.34
CA MET A 57 4.89 -1.58 -5.39
C MET A 57 4.32 -1.17 -4.05
N VAL A 58 4.59 0.07 -3.67
CA VAL A 58 3.97 0.75 -2.55
C VAL A 58 3.10 1.86 -3.11
N VAL A 59 1.86 1.98 -2.63
CA VAL A 59 0.93 3.05 -3.01
C VAL A 59 0.38 3.74 -1.77
N THR A 60 0.19 5.04 -1.85
CA THR A 60 -0.41 5.86 -0.78
C THR A 60 -0.98 7.14 -1.41
N ASN A 61 -1.99 7.72 -0.76
CA ASN A 61 -2.49 9.07 -1.08
C ASN A 61 -1.86 10.15 -0.16
N ASP A 62 -1.08 9.75 0.84
CA ASP A 62 -0.41 10.67 1.75
C ASP A 62 0.95 11.08 1.18
N LYS A 63 1.13 12.38 0.92
CA LYS A 63 2.37 12.92 0.35
C LYS A 63 3.58 12.67 1.26
N THR A 64 3.40 12.76 2.58
CA THR A 64 4.47 12.56 3.56
C THR A 64 4.95 11.10 3.54
N LEU A 65 4.02 10.14 3.48
CA LEU A 65 4.36 8.72 3.35
C LEU A 65 5.03 8.44 2.01
N TYR A 66 4.53 9.03 0.92
CA TYR A 66 5.15 8.92 -0.40
C TYR A 66 6.61 9.40 -0.40
N ASP A 67 6.86 10.62 0.08
CA ASP A 67 8.19 11.22 0.13
C ASP A 67 9.14 10.35 0.97
N ARG A 68 8.67 9.82 2.10
CA ARG A 68 9.42 8.90 2.97
C ARG A 68 9.75 7.58 2.27
N CYS A 69 8.77 6.95 1.61
CA CYS A 69 9.01 5.72 0.86
C CYS A 69 10.04 5.92 -0.25
N LEU A 70 9.97 7.04 -0.97
CA LEU A 70 10.93 7.36 -2.01
C LEU A 70 12.35 7.54 -1.43
N HIS A 71 12.46 8.28 -0.33
CA HIS A 71 13.73 8.50 0.37
C HIS A 71 14.34 7.18 0.88
N PHE A 72 13.55 6.33 1.55
CA PHE A 72 14.04 5.05 2.07
C PHE A 72 14.40 4.06 0.96
N LYS A 73 13.62 4.01 -0.14
CA LYS A 73 13.98 3.23 -1.33
C LYS A 73 15.33 3.68 -1.90
N GLY A 74 15.60 4.98 -1.86
CA GLY A 74 16.85 5.61 -2.30
C GLY A 74 17.98 5.58 -1.27
N GLN A 75 18.00 4.61 -0.34
CA GLN A 75 19.04 4.47 0.70
C GLN A 75 19.12 5.65 1.70
N GLY A 76 18.07 6.45 1.82
CA GLY A 76 18.05 7.60 2.74
C GLY A 76 18.97 8.74 2.32
N LEU A 77 19.33 8.83 1.04
CA LEU A 77 20.17 9.90 0.52
C LEU A 77 19.45 11.26 0.58
N ALA A 78 20.22 12.34 0.72
CA ALA A 78 19.69 13.70 0.72
C ALA A 78 18.92 13.99 -0.58
N VAL A 79 17.82 14.71 -0.46
CA VAL A 79 17.02 15.12 -1.62
C VAL A 79 17.79 16.25 -2.32
N HIS A 80 18.09 16.05 -3.61
CA HIS A 80 18.71 17.05 -4.48
C HIS A 80 17.66 17.93 -5.16
#